data_AF-A0AAJ4Y9L7-F1
#
_entry.id   AF-A0AAJ4Y9L7-F1
#
_cell.length_a   1.000
_cell.length_b   1.000
_cell.length_c   1.000
_cell.angle_alpha   90.00
_cell.angle_beta   90.00
_cell.angle_gamma   90.00
#
_symmetry.space_group_name_H-M   'P 1'
#
loop_
_entity.id
_entity.type
_entity.pdbx_description
1 polymer ?
#
loop_
_entity_poly.entity_id
_entity_poly.type
_entity_poly.pdbx_seq_one_letter_code
_entity_poly.pdbx_strand_id
1 'polypeptide(L)'
;MCNPPEPATEHTPELWGHSASAHRVHGWCADCPGHDLAEETVAWRVRENRRHDAEQAALAASAANRNTVDLAATHDHLCPVCGQEALTVVRVALVGDSGEQRPAGGWAHCTACDATPHPTLEEPDRG
;
A
#
# COMPACT_ATOMS: atom_id res chain seq x y z
N MET A 1 0.48 56.48 26.13
CA MET A 1 -0.56 55.53 26.57
C MET A 1 0.05 54.15 26.46
N CYS A 2 0.39 53.53 27.59
CA CYS A 2 0.99 52.19 27.63
C CYS A 2 -0.13 51.16 27.47
N ASN A 3 0.01 50.24 26.53
CA ASN A 3 -0.82 49.03 26.51
C ASN A 3 -0.56 48.25 27.81
N PRO A 4 -1.59 47.67 28.45
CA PRO A 4 -1.35 46.73 29.52
C PRO A 4 -0.64 45.49 28.95
N PRO A 5 0.25 44.82 29.72
CA PRO A 5 0.78 43.55 29.30
C PRO A 5 -0.37 42.54 29.20
N GLU A 6 -0.47 41.87 28.06
CA GLU A 6 -1.35 40.71 27.90
C GLU A 6 -1.03 39.70 29.00
N PRO A 7 -2.03 39.04 29.61
CA PRO A 7 -1.73 38.00 30.59
C PRO A 7 -0.93 36.92 29.87
N ALA A 8 0.28 36.65 30.38
CA ALA A 8 1.08 35.53 29.95
C ALA A 8 0.20 34.28 30.00
N THR A 9 -0.12 33.72 28.85
CA THR A 9 -0.65 32.37 28.75
C THR A 9 0.38 31.50 29.45
N GLU A 10 0.05 31.04 30.66
CA GLU A 10 0.77 29.96 31.32
C GLU A 10 0.77 28.79 30.35
N HIS A 11 1.87 28.64 29.61
CA HIS A 11 2.23 27.37 29.02
C HIS A 11 2.43 26.44 30.21
N THR A 12 1.42 25.64 30.56
CA THR A 12 1.58 24.52 31.49
C THR A 12 2.60 23.54 30.87
N PRO A 13 3.86 23.48 31.32
CA PRO A 13 4.87 22.63 30.69
C PRO A 13 4.86 21.20 31.28
N GLU A 14 4.00 20.87 32.23
CA GLU A 14 4.25 19.75 33.15
C GLU A 14 3.41 18.48 32.92
N LEU A 15 2.58 18.41 31.87
CA LEU A 15 1.63 17.29 31.77
C LEU A 15 2.13 16.03 31.08
N TRP A 16 3.20 16.08 30.27
CA TRP A 16 3.57 14.95 29.41
C TRP A 16 4.79 14.16 29.91
N GLY A 17 5.81 14.84 30.45
CA GLY A 17 7.00 14.19 30.97
C GLY A 17 7.71 13.30 29.95
N HIS A 18 8.77 12.61 30.38
CA HIS A 18 9.63 11.85 29.47
C HIS A 18 8.87 10.90 28.54
N SER A 19 9.13 11.04 27.24
CA SER A 19 8.58 10.17 26.20
C SER A 19 9.29 8.82 26.19
N ALA A 20 8.64 7.80 26.76
CA ALA A 20 9.16 6.43 26.77
C ALA A 20 9.39 5.86 25.36
N SER A 21 8.58 6.26 24.38
CA SER A 21 8.76 5.87 22.97
C SER A 21 10.00 6.52 22.37
N ALA A 22 10.25 7.81 22.63
CA ALA A 22 11.45 8.49 22.15
C ALA A 22 12.71 7.90 22.76
N HIS A 23 12.71 7.58 24.06
CA HIS A 23 13.82 6.87 24.70
C HIS A 23 14.10 5.52 24.07
N ARG A 24 13.06 4.73 23.75
CA ARG A 24 13.23 3.43 23.12
C ARG A 24 13.86 3.53 21.73
N VAL A 25 13.53 4.59 21.01
CA VAL A 25 13.88 4.73 19.59
C VAL A 25 15.19 5.50 19.38
N HIS A 26 15.44 6.55 20.15
CA HIS A 26 16.56 7.46 19.98
C HIS A 26 17.43 7.62 21.24
N GLY A 27 16.99 7.10 22.40
CA GLY A 27 17.73 7.15 23.66
C GLY A 27 17.41 8.35 24.56
N TRP A 28 16.69 9.35 24.05
CA TRP A 28 16.35 10.60 24.74
C TRP A 28 14.99 11.15 24.27
N CYS A 29 14.50 12.21 24.92
CA CYS A 29 13.31 12.98 24.53
C CYS A 29 13.52 14.48 24.83
N ALA A 30 12.59 15.34 24.41
CA ALA A 30 12.64 16.78 24.62
C ALA A 30 12.69 17.19 26.10
N ASP A 31 12.24 16.33 27.02
CA ASP A 31 12.31 16.57 28.45
C ASP A 31 13.66 16.16 29.07
N CYS A 32 14.56 15.55 28.29
CA CYS A 32 15.92 15.26 28.74
C CYS A 32 16.79 16.53 28.74
N PRO A 33 17.71 16.69 29.72
CA PRO A 33 18.64 17.81 29.72
C PRO A 33 19.48 17.87 28.44
N GLY A 34 19.53 19.04 27.80
CA GLY A 34 20.31 19.27 26.59
C GLY A 34 19.61 18.88 25.29
N HIS A 35 18.31 18.60 25.34
CA HIS A 35 17.48 18.31 24.17
C HIS A 35 16.26 19.22 24.10
N ASP A 36 15.74 19.44 22.90
CA ASP A 36 14.49 20.18 22.69
C ASP A 36 13.51 19.45 21.76
N LEU A 37 12.29 19.98 21.68
CA LEU A 37 11.20 19.40 20.89
C LEU A 37 11.48 19.42 19.38
N ALA A 38 12.22 20.42 18.90
CA ALA A 38 12.56 20.52 17.49
C ALA A 38 13.57 19.42 17.12
N GLU A 39 14.57 19.20 17.96
CA GLU A 39 15.49 18.08 17.83
C GLU A 39 14.75 16.75 17.84
N GLU A 40 13.82 16.53 18.80
CA GLU A 40 13.07 15.27 18.89
C GLU A 40 12.23 15.06 17.61
N THR A 41 11.58 16.12 17.12
CA THR A 41 10.78 16.09 15.89
C THR A 41 11.64 15.74 14.67
N VAL A 42 12.84 16.30 14.56
CA VAL A 42 13.78 15.98 13.48
C VAL A 42 14.23 14.52 13.58
N ALA A 43 14.53 14.02 14.79
CA ALA A 43 14.92 12.62 15.00
C ALA A 43 13.81 11.65 14.54
N TRP A 44 12.56 11.92 14.89
CA TRP A 44 11.40 11.15 14.43
C TRP A 44 11.25 11.20 12.91
N ARG A 45 11.35 12.39 12.31
CA ARG A 45 11.25 12.54 10.85
C ARG A 45 12.33 11.75 10.12
N VAL A 46 13.58 11.82 10.59
CA VAL A 46 14.69 11.07 10.00
C VAL A 46 14.43 9.57 10.07
N ARG A 47 13.91 9.06 11.19
CA ARG A 47 13.54 7.64 11.31
C ARG A 47 12.41 7.25 10.37
N GLU A 48 11.32 8.00 10.33
CA GLU A 48 10.19 7.67 9.47
C GLU A 48 10.57 7.70 8.00
N ASN A 49 11.42 8.65 7.59
CA ASN A 49 11.97 8.67 6.25
C ASN A 49 12.81 7.40 5.97
N ARG A 50 13.70 6.99 6.88
CA ARG A 50 14.48 5.76 6.71
C ARG A 50 13.60 4.51 6.63
N ARG A 51 12.54 4.44 7.44
CA ARG A 51 11.57 3.34 7.39
C ARG A 51 10.87 3.31 6.03
N HIS A 52 10.42 4.48 5.56
CA HIS A 52 9.78 4.62 4.26
C HIS A 52 10.72 4.22 3.11
N ASP A 53 11.97 4.68 3.13
CA ASP A 53 12.97 4.35 2.12
C ASP A 53 13.24 2.83 2.07
N ALA A 54 13.28 2.18 3.24
CA ALA A 54 13.43 0.72 3.32
C ALA A 54 12.20 -0.02 2.74
N GLU A 55 10.99 0.45 3.02
CA GLU A 55 9.75 -0.09 2.44
C GLU A 55 9.72 0.08 0.92
N GLN A 56 10.11 1.25 0.41
CA GLN A 56 10.21 1.51 -1.03
C GLN A 56 11.28 0.63 -1.69
N ALA A 57 12.43 0.45 -1.06
CA ALA A 57 13.48 -0.44 -1.56
C ALA A 57 13.01 -1.90 -1.62
N ALA A 58 12.27 -2.37 -0.61
CA ALA A 58 11.68 -3.71 -0.61
C ALA A 58 10.67 -3.89 -1.75
N LEU A 59 9.77 -2.91 -1.94
CA LEU A 59 8.82 -2.92 -3.05
C LEU A 59 9.51 -2.91 -4.42
N ALA A 60 10.56 -2.10 -4.57
CA ALA A 60 11.35 -2.05 -5.80
C ALA A 60 12.06 -3.39 -6.07
N ALA A 61 12.63 -4.02 -5.03
CA ALA A 61 13.24 -5.34 -5.14
C ALA A 61 12.21 -6.42 -5.52
N SER A 62 11.00 -6.37 -4.95
CA SER A 62 9.89 -7.25 -5.35
C SER A 62 9.44 -7.01 -6.79
N ALA A 63 9.40 -5.75 -7.23
CA ALA A 63 9.08 -5.40 -8.62
C ALA A 63 10.19 -5.81 -9.60
N ALA A 64 11.45 -5.88 -9.16
CA ALA A 64 12.55 -6.43 -9.95
C ALA A 64 12.46 -7.97 -10.04
N ASN A 65 11.98 -8.63 -8.99
CA ASN A 65 11.71 -10.07 -8.95
C ASN A 65 10.30 -10.42 -9.47
N ARG A 66 9.90 -9.85 -10.61
CA ARG A 66 8.61 -10.18 -11.22
C ARG A 66 8.71 -11.50 -11.96
N ASN A 67 8.10 -12.55 -11.40
CA ASN A 67 7.36 -13.49 -12.24
C ASN A 67 6.41 -12.62 -13.07
N THR A 68 6.60 -12.61 -14.38
CA THR A 68 5.83 -11.73 -15.24
C THR A 68 4.40 -12.26 -15.25
N VAL A 69 3.42 -11.40 -14.93
CA VAL A 69 2.01 -11.75 -15.04
C VAL A 69 1.54 -11.19 -16.37
N ASP A 70 1.07 -12.05 -17.25
CA ASP A 70 0.43 -11.65 -18.49
C ASP A 70 -1.08 -11.59 -18.29
N LEU A 71 -1.70 -10.51 -18.76
CA LEU A 71 -3.15 -10.31 -18.72
C LEU A 71 -3.66 -10.16 -20.14
N ALA A 72 -4.49 -11.10 -20.56
CA ALA A 72 -5.18 -11.07 -21.85
C ALA A 72 -6.67 -10.80 -21.63
N ALA A 73 -7.18 -9.72 -22.22
CA ALA A 73 -8.60 -9.40 -22.24
C ALA A 73 -9.17 -9.64 -23.64
N THR A 74 -10.26 -10.40 -23.70
CA THR A 74 -11.07 -10.59 -24.92
C THR A 74 -12.46 -10.00 -24.68
N HIS A 75 -12.94 -9.22 -25.64
CA HIS A 75 -14.18 -8.43 -25.53
C HIS A 75 -15.28 -9.02 -26.42
N ASP A 76 -16.48 -8.46 -26.31
CA ASP A 76 -17.62 -8.69 -27.19
C ASP A 76 -18.10 -10.15 -27.28
N HIS A 77 -17.92 -10.93 -26.21
CA HIS A 77 -18.51 -12.26 -26.10
C HIS A 77 -20.00 -12.17 -25.78
N LEU A 78 -20.76 -13.16 -26.26
CA LEU A 78 -22.16 -13.31 -25.89
C LEU A 78 -22.28 -13.67 -24.39
N CYS A 79 -23.03 -12.89 -23.63
CA CYS A 79 -23.30 -13.18 -22.23
C CYS A 79 -24.26 -14.37 -22.11
N PRO A 80 -23.93 -15.44 -21.37
CA PRO A 80 -24.83 -16.58 -21.19
C PRO A 80 -26.07 -16.27 -20.33
N VAL A 81 -26.08 -15.12 -19.64
CA VAL A 81 -27.19 -14.70 -18.76
C VAL A 81 -28.19 -13.81 -19.50
N CYS A 82 -27.73 -12.76 -20.17
CA CYS A 82 -28.61 -11.79 -20.85
C CYS A 82 -28.61 -11.89 -22.38
N GLY A 83 -27.72 -12.69 -22.97
CA GLY A 83 -27.62 -12.88 -24.42
C GLY A 83 -27.08 -11.68 -25.20
N GLN A 84 -26.48 -10.67 -24.56
CA GLN A 84 -25.86 -9.52 -25.22
C GLN A 84 -24.37 -9.75 -25.49
N GLU A 85 -23.83 -9.27 -26.60
CA GLU A 85 -22.40 -9.23 -26.93
C GLU A 85 -21.68 -8.14 -26.11
N ALA A 86 -21.65 -8.34 -24.80
CA ALA A 86 -21.15 -7.37 -23.83
C ALA A 86 -20.29 -8.04 -22.75
N LEU A 87 -19.92 -9.31 -22.94
CA LEU A 87 -19.10 -10.05 -21.99
C LEU A 87 -17.62 -9.85 -22.29
N THR A 88 -16.88 -9.32 -21.33
CA THR A 88 -15.42 -9.25 -21.35
C THR A 88 -14.87 -10.40 -20.51
N VAL A 89 -13.92 -11.16 -21.07
CA VAL A 89 -13.22 -12.25 -20.37
C VAL A 89 -11.75 -11.87 -20.22
N VAL A 90 -11.28 -11.82 -18.98
CA VAL A 90 -9.88 -11.56 -18.62
C VAL A 90 -9.25 -12.86 -18.15
N ARG A 91 -8.12 -13.23 -18.76
CA ARG A 91 -7.30 -14.39 -18.36
C ARG A 91 -5.98 -13.89 -17.78
N VAL A 92 -5.55 -14.54 -16.71
CA VAL A 92 -4.29 -14.27 -16.02
C VAL A 92 -3.37 -15.48 -16.24
N ALA A 93 -2.16 -15.22 -16.72
CA ALA A 93 -1.12 -16.24 -16.85
C ALA A 93 0.14 -15.81 -16.09
N LEU A 94 0.77 -16.78 -15.42
CA LEU A 94 2.12 -16.66 -14.87
C LEU A 94 3.10 -16.98 -15.98
N VAL A 95 4.04 -16.09 -16.22
CA VAL A 95 5.13 -16.28 -17.16
C VAL A 95 6.36 -16.70 -16.35
N GLY A 96 6.80 -17.93 -16.58
CA GLY A 96 8.03 -18.47 -15.99
C GLY A 96 9.29 -17.87 -16.62
N ASP A 97 10.45 -18.12 -16.00
CA ASP A 97 11.74 -17.58 -16.44
C ASP A 97 12.14 -17.95 -17.88
N SER A 98 11.60 -19.06 -18.41
CA SER A 98 11.77 -19.52 -19.79
C SER A 98 10.86 -18.81 -20.81
N GLY A 99 9.96 -17.94 -20.35
CA GLY A 99 8.89 -17.34 -21.15
C GLY A 99 7.65 -18.23 -21.28
N GLU A 100 7.60 -19.41 -20.65
CA GLU A 100 6.43 -20.28 -20.64
C GLU A 100 5.26 -19.61 -19.88
N GLN A 101 4.09 -19.57 -20.51
CA GLN A 101 2.86 -19.07 -19.89
C GLN A 101 2.07 -20.22 -19.26
N ARG A 102 1.79 -20.13 -17.96
CA ARG A 102 0.94 -21.06 -17.22
C ARG A 102 -0.32 -20.33 -16.77
N PRO A 103 -1.53 -20.79 -17.12
CA PRO A 103 -2.75 -20.15 -16.64
C PRO A 103 -2.75 -20.14 -15.11
N ALA A 104 -3.19 -19.02 -14.53
CA ALA A 104 -3.34 -18.85 -13.09
C ALA A 104 -4.79 -18.52 -12.68
N GLY A 105 -5.63 -18.18 -13.66
CA GLY A 105 -7.02 -17.88 -13.42
C GLY A 105 -7.57 -16.88 -14.43
N GLY A 106 -8.70 -16.29 -14.08
CA GLY A 106 -9.40 -15.34 -14.93
C GLY A 106 -10.79 -15.05 -14.38
N TRP A 107 -11.38 -13.97 -14.87
CA TRP A 107 -12.75 -13.59 -14.56
C TRP A 107 -13.45 -13.11 -15.82
N ALA A 108 -14.77 -13.08 -15.78
CA ALA A 108 -15.57 -12.48 -16.84
C ALA A 108 -16.58 -11.52 -16.23
N HIS A 109 -16.92 -10.47 -16.98
CA HIS A 109 -17.88 -9.47 -16.58
C HIS A 109 -18.68 -8.99 -17.79
N CYS A 110 -20.01 -9.01 -17.66
CA CYS A 110 -20.92 -8.50 -18.67
C CYS A 110 -21.31 -7.06 -18.35
N THR A 111 -20.96 -6.12 -19.22
CA THR A 111 -21.27 -4.69 -19.03
C THR A 111 -22.75 -4.36 -19.28
N ALA A 112 -23.54 -5.30 -19.81
CA ALA A 112 -24.97 -5.10 -20.08
C ALA A 112 -25.89 -5.53 -18.92
N CYS A 113 -25.50 -6.54 -18.12
CA CYS A 113 -26.34 -7.07 -17.04
C CYS A 113 -25.59 -7.29 -15.72
N ASP A 114 -24.34 -6.85 -15.64
CA ASP A 114 -23.41 -7.02 -14.52
C ASP A 114 -23.14 -8.47 -14.10
N ALA A 115 -23.59 -9.45 -14.88
CA ALA A 115 -23.30 -10.84 -14.61
C ALA A 115 -21.78 -11.07 -14.65
N THR A 116 -21.28 -11.78 -13.64
CA THR A 116 -19.93 -12.32 -13.60
C THR A 116 -19.99 -13.83 -13.79
N PRO A 117 -20.38 -14.33 -14.97
CA PRO A 117 -20.36 -15.77 -15.21
C PRO A 117 -18.92 -16.23 -15.02
N HIS A 118 -18.71 -17.31 -14.26
CA HIS A 118 -17.37 -17.87 -14.18
C HIS A 118 -16.92 -18.21 -15.61
N PRO A 119 -15.81 -17.63 -16.11
CA PRO A 119 -15.19 -18.23 -17.27
C PRO A 119 -14.87 -19.66 -16.82
N THR A 120 -15.33 -20.66 -17.55
CA THR A 120 -14.99 -22.05 -17.27
C THR A 120 -13.48 -22.19 -17.47
N LEU A 121 -12.72 -21.92 -16.41
CA LEU A 121 -11.30 -22.20 -16.30
C LEU A 121 -11.22 -23.57 -15.65
N GLU A 122 -11.50 -24.61 -16.44
CA GLU A 122 -11.02 -25.94 -16.13
C GLU A 122 -9.50 -25.91 -16.29
N GLU A 123 -8.77 -25.93 -15.18
CA GLU A 123 -7.38 -26.37 -15.22
C GLU A 123 -7.34 -27.91 -15.30
N PRO A 124 -6.40 -28.48 -16.07
CA PRO A 124 -6.36 -29.90 -16.41
C PRO A 124 -6.18 -30.80 -15.18
N ASP A 125 -6.79 -31.99 -15.26
CA ASP A 125 -6.72 -33.05 -14.25
C ASP A 125 -5.25 -33.33 -13.88
N ARG A 126 -4.92 -33.22 -12.59
CA ARG A 126 -3.59 -33.56 -12.06
C ARG A 126 -3.54 -35.06 -11.80
N GLY A 127 -3.17 -35.83 -12.83
CA GLY A 127 -2.66 -37.18 -12.66
C GLY A 127 -1.36 -37.20 -11.86
#